data_AF-A0A3B8TQB4-F1
#
_entry.id   AF-A0A3B8TQB4-F1
#
_cell.length_a   1.000
_cell.length_b   1.000
_cell.length_c   1.000
_cell.angle_alpha   90.00
_cell.angle_beta   90.00
_cell.angle_gamma   90.00
#
_symmetry.space_group_name_H-M   'P 1'
#
loop_
_entity.id
_entity.type
_entity.pdbx_description
1 polymer ?
#
loop_
_entity_poly.entity_id
_entity_poly.type
_entity_poly.pdbx_seq_one_letter_code
_entity_poly.pdbx_strand_id
1 'polypeptide(L)'
;HCIGVDPYYLTYKAMSKGYKPEVILAGRRINDSMGAYVAKKLVQALIKGGKDVSESKVLIMGATFKEDVSDIRNTKVVDVIQELVDYSVTVDV
;
A
#
# COMPACT_ATOMS: atom_id res chain seq x y z
N HIS A 1 12.08 -8.75 0.52
CA HIS A 1 12.61 -9.04 -0.83
C HIS A 1 11.72 -10.01 -1.60
N CYS A 2 11.46 -11.22 -1.10
CA CYS A 2 10.83 -12.29 -1.89
C CYS A 2 9.44 -11.95 -2.45
N ILE A 3 8.54 -11.40 -1.63
CA ILE A 3 7.16 -11.09 -2.08
C ILE A 3 7.14 -9.84 -2.97
N GLY A 4 7.96 -8.83 -2.64
CA GLY A 4 7.99 -7.54 -3.31
C GLY A 4 8.71 -7.54 -4.66
N VAL A 5 9.64 -8.49 -4.89
CA VAL A 5 10.55 -8.43 -6.04
C VAL A 5 10.49 -9.70 -6.91
N ASP A 6 10.51 -10.90 -6.32
CA ASP A 6 10.57 -12.16 -7.07
C ASP A 6 9.45 -12.34 -8.10
N PRO A 7 8.18 -11.93 -7.83
CA PRO A 7 7.13 -11.98 -8.83
C PRO A 7 7.46 -11.23 -10.12
N TYR A 8 8.18 -10.09 -10.04
CA TYR A 8 8.55 -9.33 -11.24
C TYR A 8 9.63 -10.05 -12.05
N TYR A 9 10.61 -10.67 -11.39
CA TYR A 9 11.61 -11.48 -12.08
C TYR A 9 10.97 -12.68 -12.78
N LEU A 10 10.05 -13.36 -12.10
CA LEU A 10 9.35 -14.51 -12.66
C LEU A 10 8.45 -14.09 -13.83
N THR A 11 7.68 -13.00 -13.70
CA THR A 11 6.81 -12.54 -14.79
C THR A 11 7.62 -12.06 -15.98
N TYR A 12 8.72 -11.33 -15.76
CA TYR A 12 9.65 -10.93 -16.81
C TYR A 12 10.19 -12.15 -17.56
N LYS A 13 10.65 -13.18 -16.85
CA LYS A 13 11.18 -14.39 -17.48
C LYS A 13 10.09 -15.16 -18.23
N ALA A 14 8.91 -15.30 -17.65
CA ALA A 14 7.77 -15.96 -18.27
C ALA A 14 7.35 -15.27 -19.58
N MET A 15 7.23 -13.94 -19.56
CA MET A 15 6.91 -13.14 -20.75
C MET A 15 7.99 -13.25 -21.83
N SER A 16 9.28 -13.26 -21.46
CA SER A 16 10.39 -13.48 -22.40
C SER A 16 10.35 -14.85 -23.10
N LYS A 17 9.61 -15.81 -22.53
CA LYS A 17 9.39 -17.16 -23.06
C LYS A 17 8.02 -17.33 -23.72
N GLY A 18 7.25 -16.25 -23.87
CA GLY A 18 5.93 -16.25 -24.52
C GLY A 18 4.76 -16.64 -23.60
N TYR A 19 5.00 -16.87 -22.31
CA TYR A 19 3.94 -17.14 -21.35
C TYR A 19 3.28 -15.84 -20.87
N LYS A 20 1.99 -15.93 -20.53
CA LYS A 20 1.21 -14.82 -19.93
C LYS A 20 0.89 -15.15 -18.47
N PRO A 21 1.69 -14.65 -17.50
CA PRO A 21 1.53 -14.98 -16.09
C PRO A 21 0.41 -14.13 -15.43
N GLU A 22 -0.82 -14.24 -15.94
CA GLU A 22 -1.96 -13.39 -15.56
C GLU A 22 -2.26 -13.42 -14.06
N VAL A 23 -2.19 -14.60 -13.43
CA VAL A 23 -2.45 -14.76 -11.98
C VAL A 23 -1.43 -13.97 -11.15
N ILE A 24 -0.14 -14.04 -11.50
CA ILE A 24 0.92 -13.34 -10.77
C ILE A 24 0.76 -11.83 -10.96
N LEU A 25 0.51 -11.38 -12.19
CA LEU A 25 0.31 -9.98 -12.51
C LEU A 25 -0.95 -9.41 -11.82
N ALA A 26 -2.04 -10.17 -11.78
CA ALA A 26 -3.25 -9.78 -11.06
C ALA A 26 -2.99 -9.67 -9.55
N GLY A 27 -2.31 -10.65 -8.96
CA GLY A 27 -1.92 -10.60 -7.55
C GLY A 27 -1.06 -9.37 -7.22
N ARG A 28 -0.13 -9.02 -8.12
CA ARG A 28 0.67 -7.79 -7.97
C ARG A 28 -0.17 -6.53 -7.99
N ARG A 29 -1.05 -6.38 -8.98
CA ARG A 29 -1.96 -5.22 -9.05
C ARG A 29 -2.79 -5.07 -7.78
N ILE A 30 -3.31 -6.18 -7.25
CA ILE A 30 -4.07 -6.15 -5.99
C ILE A 30 -3.18 -5.68 -4.84
N ASN A 31 -2.02 -6.31 -4.64
CA ASN A 31 -1.12 -5.97 -3.54
C ASN A 31 -0.61 -4.52 -3.61
N ASP A 32 -0.29 -4.04 -4.80
CA ASP A 32 0.17 -2.67 -5.03
C ASP A 32 -0.95 -1.62 -4.82
N SER A 33 -2.23 -2.02 -4.92
CA SER A 33 -3.38 -1.14 -4.67
C SER A 33 -3.81 -1.06 -3.20
N MET A 34 -3.22 -1.87 -2.32
CA MET A 34 -3.68 -2.00 -0.93
C MET A 34 -3.49 -0.72 -0.11
N GLY A 35 -2.43 0.06 -0.36
CA GLY A 35 -2.20 1.32 0.35
C GLY A 35 -3.37 2.30 0.17
N ALA A 36 -3.71 2.57 -1.09
CA ALA A 36 -4.84 3.42 -1.46
C ALA A 36 -6.18 2.87 -0.95
N TYR A 37 -6.38 1.55 -1.04
CA TYR A 37 -7.59 0.91 -0.54
C TYR A 37 -7.79 1.15 0.97
N VAL A 38 -6.74 0.97 1.78
CA VAL A 38 -6.81 1.17 3.24
C VAL A 38 -7.06 2.63 3.58
N ALA A 39 -6.35 3.57 2.96
CA ALA A 39 -6.55 5.00 3.16
C ALA A 39 -7.98 5.42 2.80
N LYS A 40 -8.51 4.97 1.66
CA LYS A 40 -9.90 5.21 1.27
C LYS A 40 -10.90 4.68 2.29
N LYS A 41 -10.68 3.50 2.87
CA LYS A 41 -11.55 2.95 3.91
C LYS A 41 -11.52 3.80 5.18
N LEU A 42 -10.36 4.30 5.57
CA LEU A 42 -10.24 5.23 6.70
C LEU A 42 -11.00 6.53 6.44
N VAL A 43 -10.81 7.14 5.28
CA VAL A 43 -11.53 8.38 4.89
C VAL A 43 -13.05 8.16 4.87
N GLN A 44 -13.52 7.04 4.32
CA GLN A 44 -14.94 6.67 4.38
C GLN A 44 -15.45 6.54 5.82
N ALA A 45 -14.64 6.02 6.75
CA ALA A 45 -15.00 5.92 8.15
C ALA A 45 -15.04 7.29 8.85
N LEU A 46 -14.08 8.19 8.55
CA LEU A 46 -14.08 9.57 9.06
C LEU A 46 -15.36 10.31 8.64
N ILE A 47 -15.72 10.24 7.35
CA ILE A 47 -16.93 10.86 6.80
C ILE A 47 -18.18 10.30 7.47
N LYS A 48 -18.28 8.97 7.62
CA LYS A 48 -19.41 8.33 8.31
C LYS A 48 -19.52 8.74 9.78
N GLY A 49 -18.38 9.05 10.42
CA GLY A 49 -18.32 9.59 11.77
C GLY A 49 -18.60 11.08 11.86
N GLY A 50 -18.94 11.75 10.75
CA GLY A 50 -19.20 13.20 10.71
C GLY A 50 -17.95 14.05 10.91
N LYS A 51 -16.75 13.49 10.72
CA LYS A 51 -15.49 14.22 10.81
C LYS A 51 -15.16 14.89 9.48
N ASP A 52 -14.68 16.13 9.54
CA ASP A 52 -14.05 16.77 8.39
C ASP A 52 -12.70 16.08 8.12
N VAL A 53 -12.54 15.58 6.89
CA VAL A 53 -11.33 14.87 6.47
C VAL A 53 -10.12 15.81 6.45
N SER A 54 -10.32 17.05 6.03
CA SER A 54 -9.25 18.05 5.90
C SER A 54 -8.72 18.57 7.24
N GLU A 55 -9.55 18.51 8.29
CA GLU A 55 -9.15 18.87 9.66
C GLU A 55 -8.69 17.66 10.49
N SER A 56 -8.77 16.46 9.92
CA SER A 56 -8.42 15.23 10.63
C SER A 56 -6.91 15.05 10.73
N LYS A 57 -6.48 14.58 11.92
CA LYS A 57 -5.10 14.14 12.19
C LYS A 57 -5.07 12.63 12.39
N VAL A 58 -4.14 11.95 11.74
CA VAL A 58 -3.95 10.50 11.82
C VAL A 58 -2.52 10.19 12.23
N LEU A 59 -2.36 9.37 13.28
CA LEU A 59 -1.07 8.83 13.71
C LEU A 59 -0.86 7.44 13.10
N ILE A 60 0.27 7.22 12.46
CA ILE A 60 0.68 5.93 11.90
C ILE A 60 1.58 5.21 12.89
N MET A 61 1.03 4.22 13.58
CA MET A 61 1.79 3.43 14.55
C MET A 61 2.47 2.24 13.88
N GLY A 62 3.64 2.48 13.29
CA GLY A 62 4.50 1.46 12.70
C GLY A 62 4.78 1.70 11.23
N ALA A 63 6.06 1.62 10.85
CA ALA A 63 6.54 1.89 9.50
C ALA A 63 7.37 0.74 8.91
N THR A 64 7.52 -0.36 9.64
CA THR A 64 8.37 -1.48 9.24
C THR A 64 7.71 -2.31 8.13
N PHE A 65 8.52 -3.03 7.36
CA PHE A 65 8.07 -3.90 6.27
C PHE A 65 7.19 -5.05 6.78
N LYS A 66 7.46 -5.54 7.99
CA LYS A 66 6.70 -6.56 8.71
C LYS A 66 6.91 -6.40 10.21
N GLU A 67 6.19 -7.19 10.99
CA GLU A 67 6.37 -7.27 12.45
C GLU A 67 7.78 -7.74 12.84
N ASP A 68 8.19 -7.29 14.03
CA ASP A 68 9.42 -7.68 14.74
C ASP A 68 10.73 -7.51 13.95
N VAL A 69 10.77 -6.54 13.03
CA VAL A 69 11.98 -6.15 12.31
C VAL A 69 12.10 -4.64 12.21
N SER A 70 13.32 -4.12 12.07
CA SER A 70 13.58 -2.70 11.85
C SER A 70 13.63 -2.29 10.36
N ASP A 71 13.43 -3.23 9.44
CA ASP A 71 13.55 -2.97 8.01
C ASP A 71 12.33 -2.20 7.49
N ILE A 72 12.53 -0.94 7.07
CA ILE A 72 11.50 -0.09 6.47
C ILE A 72 11.48 -0.14 4.94
N ARG A 73 12.43 -0.85 4.31
CA ARG A 73 12.56 -0.86 2.85
C ARG A 73 11.35 -1.55 2.23
N ASN A 74 10.79 -0.91 1.20
CA ASN A 74 9.60 -1.39 0.48
C ASN A 74 8.36 -1.59 1.37
N THR A 75 8.30 -0.94 2.53
CA THR A 75 7.07 -0.91 3.32
C THR A 75 5.95 -0.26 2.48
N LYS A 76 4.75 -0.82 2.58
CA LYS A 76 3.55 -0.28 1.94
C LYS A 76 2.85 0.78 2.78
N VAL A 77 3.38 1.06 3.97
CA VAL A 77 2.92 2.16 4.84
C VAL A 77 3.09 3.51 4.15
N VAL A 78 4.15 3.71 3.35
CA VAL A 78 4.36 4.94 2.58
C VAL A 78 3.20 5.20 1.62
N ASP A 79 2.71 4.16 0.94
CA ASP A 79 1.58 4.28 0.01
C ASP A 79 0.29 4.72 0.75
N VAL A 80 0.10 4.25 2.00
CA VAL A 80 -1.03 4.69 2.85
C VAL A 80 -0.88 6.16 3.27
N ILE A 81 0.32 6.57 3.70
CA ILE A 81 0.61 7.95 4.11
C ILE A 81 0.35 8.90 2.95
N GLN A 82 0.88 8.59 1.76
CA GLN A 82 0.72 9.44 0.59
C GLN A 82 -0.75 9.60 0.21
N GLU A 83 -1.51 8.51 0.17
CA GLU A 83 -2.93 8.59 -0.17
C GLU A 83 -3.73 9.41 0.88
N LEU A 84 -3.42 9.28 2.18
CA LEU A 84 -4.06 10.08 3.21
C LEU A 84 -3.74 11.58 3.06
N VAL A 85 -2.48 11.91 2.76
CA VAL A 85 -2.06 13.29 2.46
C VAL A 85 -2.78 13.83 1.23
N ASP A 86 -2.97 13.00 0.19
CA ASP A 86 -3.71 13.37 -1.02
C ASP A 86 -5.21 13.65 -0.71
N TYR A 87 -5.77 13.00 0.31
CA TYR A 87 -7.08 13.33 0.88
C TYR A 87 -7.08 14.55 1.82
N SER A 88 -5.97 15.30 1.89
CA SER A 88 -5.78 16.45 2.80
C SER A 88 -5.79 16.11 4.29
N VAL A 89 -5.54 14.84 4.65
CA VAL A 89 -5.39 14.44 6.05
C VAL A 89 -3.99 14.81 6.54
N THR A 90 -3.90 15.38 7.74
CA THR A 90 -2.59 15.59 8.39
C THR A 90 -2.11 14.27 9.00
N VAL A 91 -0.95 13.79 8.59
CA VAL A 91 -0.40 12.50 9.03
C VAL A 91 0.85 12.71 9.89
N ASP A 92 0.96 11.95 10.98
CA ASP A 92 2.13 11.85 11.86
C ASP A 92 2.59 10.37 11.91
N VAL A 93 3.88 10.11 12.13
CA VAL A 93 4.49 8.76 12.09
C VAL A 93 5.35 8.50 13.32
#